data_AF-A0A521VC96-F1
#
_entry.id   AF-A0A521VC96-F1
#
_cell.length_a   1.000
_cell.length_b   1.000
_cell.length_c   1.000
_cell.angle_alpha   90.00
_cell.angle_beta   90.00
_cell.angle_gamma   90.00
#
_symmetry.space_group_name_H-M   'P 1'
#
loop_
_entity.id
_entity.type
_entity.pdbx_description
1 polymer ?
#
loop_
_entity_poly.entity_id
_entity_poly.type
_entity_poly.pdbx_seq_one_letter_code
_entity_poly.pdbx_strand_id
1 'polypeptide(L)'
;MSAKSEPRPAATIILLRDTMSGPEAFMLQRTRSAAFLPGAYVFPGGALDATDRDPRAARRVLGLSDERASAQLGLDSGGLAYWIAAARECFEEAGILIATNAAGEPVAPERAEALAPWRAPLNAGERAFAELLEAEDLYVPAPEIVYY
;
A
#
# COMPACT_ATOMS: atom_id res chain seq x y z
N MET A 1 7.59 26.99 23.56
CA MET A 1 6.47 26.06 23.31
C MET A 1 6.80 25.34 22.01
N SER A 2 6.94 24.01 22.03
CA SER A 2 7.15 23.25 20.78
C SER A 2 5.88 23.38 19.94
N ALA A 3 6.01 23.73 18.66
CA ALA A 3 4.87 23.79 17.75
C ALA A 3 4.16 22.42 17.75
N LYS A 4 2.85 22.42 17.96
CA LYS A 4 2.04 21.20 17.94
C LYS A 4 2.11 20.65 16.51
N SER A 5 2.84 19.57 16.28
CA SER A 5 2.93 18.94 14.96
C SER A 5 1.58 18.35 14.58
N GLU A 6 1.08 18.68 13.39
CA GLU A 6 -0.13 18.06 12.87
C GLU A 6 0.12 16.57 12.59
N PRO A 7 -0.78 15.67 13.05
CA PRO A 7 -0.73 14.27 12.68
C PRO A 7 -0.77 14.11 11.16
N ARG A 8 0.11 13.28 10.62
CA ARG A 8 0.13 12.94 9.20
C ARG A 8 -0.67 11.66 8.98
N PRO A 9 -1.67 11.65 8.07
CA PRO A 9 -2.35 10.43 7.67
C PRO A 9 -1.36 9.39 7.12
N ALA A 10 -1.55 8.13 7.51
CA ALA A 10 -0.69 7.02 7.12
C ALA A 10 -1.51 5.73 7.00
N ALA A 11 -1.00 4.78 6.22
CA ALA A 11 -1.54 3.43 6.11
C ALA A 11 -0.43 2.41 6.33
N THR A 12 -0.76 1.31 7.01
CA THR A 12 0.16 0.20 7.31
C THR A 12 -0.55 -1.10 6.99
N ILE A 13 0.16 -2.03 6.37
CA ILE A 13 -0.39 -3.34 6.00
C ILE A 13 0.34 -4.46 6.73
N ILE A 14 -0.42 -5.42 7.25
CA ILE A 14 0.11 -6.64 7.85
C ILE A 14 -0.14 -7.78 6.87
N LEU A 15 0.94 -8.32 6.30
CA LEU A 15 0.86 -9.52 5.48
C LEU A 15 0.92 -10.74 6.38
N LEU A 16 -0.09 -11.59 6.26
CA LEU A 16 -0.22 -12.82 7.04
C LEU A 16 -0.14 -14.03 6.12
N ARG A 17 0.42 -15.12 6.63
CA ARG A 17 0.28 -16.45 6.04
C ARG A 17 -0.06 -17.47 7.11
N ASP A 18 -0.88 -18.44 6.77
CA ASP A 18 -1.16 -19.58 7.64
C ASP A 18 -0.02 -20.60 7.60
N THR A 19 0.29 -21.16 8.77
CA THR A 19 1.22 -22.28 8.91
C THR A 19 0.65 -23.32 9.87
N MET A 20 1.26 -24.51 9.93
CA MET A 20 0.88 -25.55 10.89
C MET A 20 1.02 -25.11 12.36
N SER A 21 1.82 -24.07 12.63
CA SER A 21 2.09 -23.55 13.98
C SER A 21 1.29 -22.28 14.32
N GLY A 22 0.38 -21.86 13.43
CA GLY A 22 -0.35 -20.60 13.53
C GLY A 22 0.04 -19.57 12.45
N PRO A 23 -0.55 -18.37 12.47
CA PRO A 23 -0.26 -17.35 11.49
C PRO A 23 1.14 -16.76 11.69
N GLU A 24 1.83 -16.48 10.59
CA GLU A 24 3.08 -15.72 10.58
C GLU A 24 2.84 -14.34 9.95
N ALA A 25 3.46 -13.30 10.53
CA ALA A 25 3.37 -11.93 10.02
C ALA A 25 4.70 -11.49 9.43
N PHE A 26 4.65 -10.92 8.22
CA PHE A 26 5.84 -10.36 7.57
C PHE A 26 6.19 -9.00 8.17
N MET A 27 7.46 -8.83 8.56
CA MET A 27 7.98 -7.56 9.10
C MET A 27 9.30 -7.19 8.42
N LEU A 28 9.53 -5.89 8.28
CA LEU A 28 10.78 -5.30 7.81
C LEU A 28 11.61 -4.85 9.01
N GLN A 29 12.94 -4.96 8.90
CA GLN A 29 13.85 -4.32 9.87
C GLN A 29 14.37 -3.00 9.30
N ARG A 30 14.11 -1.90 10.01
CA ARG A 30 14.60 -0.58 9.59
C ARG A 30 16.12 -0.53 9.69
N THR A 31 16.75 0.17 8.74
CA THR A 31 18.19 0.42 8.80
C THR A 31 18.55 1.17 10.08
N ARG A 32 19.78 0.97 10.58
CA ARG A 32 20.25 1.70 11.78
C ARG A 32 20.43 3.19 11.55
N SER A 33 20.46 3.63 10.28
CA SER A 33 20.53 5.03 9.88
C SER A 33 19.16 5.68 9.66
N ALA A 34 18.06 4.96 9.89
CA ALA A 34 16.72 5.51 9.72
C ALA A 34 16.49 6.68 10.71
N ALA A 35 15.98 7.80 10.21
CA ALA A 35 15.72 9.02 11.00
C ALA A 35 14.66 8.82 12.11
N PHE A 36 13.87 7.75 12.01
CA PHE A 36 12.83 7.38 12.96
C PHE A 36 12.87 5.87 13.22
N LEU A 37 12.86 5.49 14.50
CA LEU A 37 12.91 4.10 15.01
C LEU A 37 14.01 3.21 14.36
N PRO A 38 15.30 3.57 14.47
CA PRO A 38 16.39 2.79 13.87
C PRO A 38 16.48 1.37 14.45
N GLY A 39 16.63 0.36 13.59
CA GLY A 39 16.76 -1.05 13.98
C GLY A 39 15.46 -1.74 14.42
N ALA A 40 14.34 -1.02 14.48
CA ALA A 40 13.04 -1.58 14.85
C ALA A 40 12.49 -2.50 13.76
N TYR A 41 11.73 -3.52 14.18
CA TYR A 41 10.87 -4.29 13.30
C TYR A 41 9.55 -3.55 13.11
N VAL A 42 9.16 -3.35 11.86
CA VAL A 42 7.95 -2.64 11.46
C VAL A 42 7.20 -3.41 10.39
N PHE A 43 5.91 -3.17 10.29
CA PHE A 43 5.14 -3.60 9.13
C PHE A 43 5.35 -2.61 7.97
N PRO A 44 5.24 -3.05 6.70
CA PRO A 44 5.27 -2.13 5.57
C PRO A 44 4.19 -1.07 5.68
N GLY A 45 4.54 0.19 5.43
CA GLY A 45 3.60 1.28 5.51
C GLY A 45 4.25 2.64 5.66
N GLY A 46 3.45 3.68 5.42
CA GLY A 46 3.94 5.04 5.39
C GLY A 46 2.84 6.07 5.30
N ALA A 47 3.25 7.32 5.17
CA ALA A 47 2.31 8.43 5.03
C ALA A 47 1.56 8.34 3.70
N LEU A 48 0.31 8.79 3.67
CA LEU A 48 -0.39 8.99 2.41
C LEU A 48 0.35 10.04 1.58
N ASP A 49 0.52 9.76 0.30
CA ASP A 49 0.98 10.69 -0.71
C ASP A 49 -0.21 11.41 -1.38
N ALA A 50 0.04 12.57 -2.00
CA ALA A 50 -1.00 13.26 -2.76
C ALA A 50 -1.51 12.42 -3.93
N THR A 51 -0.64 11.60 -4.54
CA THR A 51 -0.96 10.71 -5.66
C THR A 51 -1.84 9.53 -5.25
N ASP A 52 -1.91 9.15 -3.97
CA ASP A 52 -2.85 8.12 -3.49
C ASP A 52 -4.31 8.58 -3.60
N ARG A 53 -4.55 9.89 -3.72
CA ARG A 53 -5.88 10.49 -3.97
C ARG A 53 -6.16 10.71 -5.45
N ASP A 54 -5.27 10.29 -6.34
CA ASP A 54 -5.48 10.43 -7.79
C ASP A 54 -6.71 9.60 -8.22
N PRO A 55 -7.70 10.22 -8.91
CA PRO A 55 -8.85 9.48 -9.45
C PRO A 55 -8.45 8.30 -10.37
N ARG A 56 -7.27 8.33 -10.99
CA ARG A 56 -6.71 7.21 -11.76
C ARG A 56 -6.46 5.99 -10.88
N ALA A 57 -5.83 6.18 -9.72
CA ALA A 57 -5.62 5.10 -8.75
C ALA A 57 -6.94 4.59 -8.17
N ALA A 58 -7.87 5.50 -7.86
CA ALA A 58 -9.19 5.12 -7.34
C ALA A 58 -9.98 4.20 -8.30
N ARG A 59 -9.89 4.44 -9.62
CA ARG A 59 -10.49 3.57 -10.66
C ARG A 59 -9.85 2.18 -10.74
N ARG A 60 -8.68 2.00 -10.12
CA ARG A 60 -7.92 0.76 -10.06
C ARG A 60 -8.07 0.04 -8.72
N VAL A 61 -9.09 0.37 -7.92
CA VAL A 61 -9.47 -0.43 -6.75
C VAL A 61 -10.68 -1.31 -7.11
N LEU A 62 -10.55 -2.63 -6.90
CA LEU A 62 -11.66 -3.56 -7.07
C LEU A 62 -12.38 -3.79 -5.74
N GLY A 63 -13.71 -3.93 -5.79
CA GLY A 63 -14.52 -4.43 -4.67
C GLY A 63 -14.81 -3.45 -3.52
N LEU A 64 -14.29 -2.21 -3.57
CA LEU A 64 -14.53 -1.18 -2.56
C LEU A 64 -14.80 0.18 -3.23
N SER A 65 -15.85 0.89 -2.81
CA SER A 65 -16.10 2.27 -3.22
C SER A 65 -15.50 3.25 -2.22
N ASP A 66 -15.30 4.51 -2.62
CA ASP A 66 -14.81 5.55 -1.72
C ASP A 66 -15.75 5.82 -0.57
N GLU A 67 -17.07 5.81 -0.81
CA GLU A 67 -18.06 6.01 0.24
C GLU A 67 -17.96 4.92 1.31
N ARG A 68 -17.77 3.65 0.90
CA ARG A 68 -17.60 2.52 1.82
C ARG A 68 -16.26 2.58 2.55
N ALA A 69 -15.18 2.91 1.86
CA ALA A 69 -13.85 3.07 2.46
C ALA A 69 -13.84 4.21 3.49
N SER A 70 -14.42 5.36 3.14
CA SER A 70 -14.55 6.52 4.01
C SER A 70 -15.43 6.23 5.23
N ALA A 71 -16.55 5.53 5.05
CA ALA A 71 -17.40 5.12 6.17
C ALA A 71 -16.66 4.19 7.16
N GLN A 72 -15.84 3.24 6.66
CA GLN A 72 -15.03 2.38 7.52
C GLN A 72 -13.99 3.16 8.34
N LEU A 73 -13.41 4.21 7.74
CA LEU A 73 -12.39 5.04 8.38
C LEU A 73 -12.95 6.21 9.20
N GLY A 74 -14.27 6.45 9.19
CA GLY A 74 -14.89 7.61 9.81
C GLY A 74 -14.51 8.95 9.15
N LEU A 75 -14.31 8.93 7.83
CA LEU A 75 -13.98 10.10 7.01
C LEU A 75 -15.18 10.57 6.20
N ASP A 76 -15.21 11.84 5.83
CA ASP A 76 -16.23 12.39 4.94
C ASP A 76 -16.07 11.87 3.50
N SER A 77 -14.83 11.78 3.00
CA SER A 77 -14.48 11.26 1.67
C SER A 77 -12.98 10.91 1.57
N GLY A 78 -12.57 10.25 0.49
CA GLY A 78 -11.17 9.96 0.17
C GLY A 78 -10.59 8.75 0.92
N GLY A 79 -11.43 7.82 1.35
CA GLY A 79 -11.02 6.62 2.08
C GLY A 79 -10.21 5.64 1.23
N LEU A 80 -10.44 5.57 -0.08
CA LEU A 80 -9.67 4.65 -0.95
C LEU A 80 -8.16 4.92 -0.93
N ALA A 81 -7.75 6.16 -0.66
CA ALA A 81 -6.35 6.54 -0.57
C ALA A 81 -5.57 5.72 0.46
N TYR A 82 -6.21 5.20 1.50
CA TYR A 82 -5.55 4.38 2.52
C TYR A 82 -5.24 2.96 2.03
N TRP A 83 -6.13 2.35 1.22
CA TRP A 83 -5.87 1.06 0.58
C TRP A 83 -4.79 1.19 -0.49
N ILE A 84 -4.84 2.28 -1.26
CA ILE A 84 -3.84 2.59 -2.30
C ILE A 84 -2.47 2.81 -1.65
N ALA A 85 -2.39 3.63 -0.61
CA ALA A 85 -1.15 3.87 0.13
C ALA A 85 -0.59 2.58 0.74
N ALA A 86 -1.43 1.75 1.36
CA ALA A 86 -1.01 0.47 1.92
C ALA A 86 -0.37 -0.46 0.85
N ALA A 87 -0.99 -0.56 -0.33
CA ALA A 87 -0.46 -1.36 -1.43
C ALA A 87 0.83 -0.76 -2.03
N ARG A 88 0.86 0.57 -2.22
CA ARG A 88 2.04 1.30 -2.72
C ARG A 88 3.24 1.12 -1.80
N GLU A 89 3.08 1.44 -0.51
CA GLU A 89 4.15 1.34 0.49
C GLU A 89 4.67 -0.11 0.62
N CYS A 90 3.78 -1.11 0.54
CA CYS A 90 4.18 -2.51 0.54
C CYS A 90 5.11 -2.85 -0.64
N PHE A 91 4.78 -2.34 -1.83
CA PHE A 91 5.61 -2.55 -3.01
C PHE A 91 6.93 -1.75 -2.94
N GLU A 92 6.87 -0.50 -2.52
CA GLU A 92 8.03 0.39 -2.38
C GLU A 92 9.05 -0.16 -1.39
N GLU A 93 8.61 -0.52 -0.18
CA GLU A 93 9.49 -0.97 0.90
C GLU A 93 9.87 -2.45 0.80
N ALA A 94 8.88 -3.33 0.57
CA ALA A 94 9.08 -4.79 0.63
C ALA A 94 9.23 -5.44 -0.75
N GLY A 95 8.90 -4.75 -1.85
CA GLY A 95 8.85 -5.34 -3.18
C GLY A 95 7.69 -6.33 -3.39
N ILE A 96 6.74 -6.36 -2.44
CA ILE A 96 5.57 -7.23 -2.51
C ILE A 96 4.44 -6.44 -3.18
N LEU A 97 4.05 -6.87 -4.37
CA LEU A 97 2.97 -6.23 -5.13
C LEU A 97 1.63 -6.88 -4.80
N ILE A 98 0.77 -6.14 -4.10
CA ILE A 98 -0.59 -6.56 -3.79
C ILE A 98 -1.50 -6.09 -4.93
N ALA A 99 -1.65 -6.93 -5.95
CA ALA A 99 -2.43 -6.60 -7.13
C ALA A 99 -3.12 -7.81 -7.75
N THR A 100 -4.20 -7.55 -8.47
CA THR A 100 -4.91 -8.49 -9.33
C THR A 100 -5.06 -7.94 -10.75
N ASN A 101 -5.43 -8.78 -11.70
CA ASN A 101 -5.98 -8.32 -12.97
C ASN A 101 -7.44 -7.82 -12.81
N ALA A 102 -8.07 -7.38 -13.91
CA ALA A 102 -9.46 -6.90 -13.92
C ALA A 102 -10.50 -7.96 -13.51
N ALA A 103 -10.18 -9.25 -13.62
CA ALA A 103 -11.03 -10.35 -13.19
C ALA A 103 -10.88 -10.69 -11.70
N GLY A 104 -9.97 -10.01 -10.98
CA GLY A 104 -9.68 -10.29 -9.58
C GLY A 104 -8.69 -11.44 -9.36
N GLU A 105 -8.01 -11.90 -10.40
CA GLU A 105 -7.00 -12.96 -10.28
C GLU A 105 -5.66 -12.38 -9.82
N PRO A 106 -5.01 -12.94 -8.79
CA PRO A 106 -3.74 -12.44 -8.28
C PRO A 106 -2.62 -12.44 -9.32
N VAL A 107 -1.73 -11.45 -9.23
CA VAL A 107 -0.52 -11.41 -10.05
C VAL A 107 0.42 -12.56 -9.65
N ALA A 108 0.86 -13.35 -10.64
CA ALA A 108 1.82 -14.43 -10.41
C ALA A 108 3.19 -13.90 -9.94
N PRO A 109 3.95 -14.64 -9.12
CA PRO A 109 5.24 -14.20 -8.59
C PRO A 109 6.23 -13.74 -9.67
N GLU A 110 6.32 -14.45 -10.80
CA GLU A 110 7.22 -14.13 -11.90
C GLU A 110 6.86 -12.79 -12.55
N ARG A 111 5.56 -12.49 -12.62
CA ARG A 111 5.07 -11.20 -13.13
C ARG A 111 5.35 -10.08 -12.15
N ALA A 112 5.18 -10.31 -10.85
CA ALA A 112 5.54 -9.33 -9.82
C ALA A 112 7.05 -9.01 -9.85
N GLU A 113 7.90 -10.02 -10.03
CA GLU A 113 9.35 -9.83 -10.19
C GLU A 113 9.71 -9.01 -11.43
N ALA A 114 9.04 -9.27 -12.56
CA ALA A 114 9.21 -8.47 -13.78
C ALA A 114 8.84 -6.98 -13.61
N LEU A 115 8.02 -6.66 -12.61
CA LEU A 115 7.62 -5.29 -12.28
C LEU A 115 8.53 -4.60 -11.25
N ALA A 116 9.48 -5.32 -10.66
CA ALA A 116 10.43 -4.74 -9.69
C ALA A 116 11.15 -3.45 -10.17
N PRO A 117 11.47 -3.26 -11.47
CA PRO A 117 12.06 -2.00 -11.95
C PRO A 117 11.19 -0.75 -11.72
N TRP A 118 9.88 -0.89 -11.52
CA TRP A 118 9.02 0.24 -11.17
C TRP A 118 9.30 0.82 -9.78
N ARG A 119 9.91 0.06 -8.87
CA ARG A 119 10.14 0.51 -7.48
C ARG A 119 11.06 1.72 -7.38
N ALA A 120 12.11 1.76 -8.19
CA ALA A 120 13.09 2.86 -8.15
C ALA A 120 12.46 4.23 -8.46
N PRO A 121 11.74 4.42 -9.58
CA PRO A 121 11.09 5.70 -9.86
C PRO A 121 9.89 6.00 -8.94
N LEU A 122 9.19 4.99 -8.42
CA LEU A 122 8.15 5.19 -7.38
C LEU A 122 8.77 5.75 -6.09
N ASN A 123 9.84 5.11 -5.58
CA ASN A 123 10.57 5.54 -4.39
C ASN A 123 11.20 6.94 -4.55
N ALA A 124 11.56 7.31 -5.78
CA ALA A 124 12.08 8.64 -6.10
C ALA A 124 10.98 9.71 -6.27
N GLY A 125 9.70 9.32 -6.27
CA GLY A 125 8.57 10.21 -6.57
C GLY A 125 8.51 10.68 -8.03
N GLU A 126 9.23 10.01 -8.93
CA GLU A 126 9.28 10.32 -10.36
C GLU A 126 8.07 9.75 -11.13
N ARG A 127 7.46 8.71 -10.57
CA ARG A 127 6.28 8.03 -11.09
C ARG A 127 5.25 7.89 -9.98
N ALA A 128 3.98 7.99 -10.32
CA ALA A 128 2.90 7.66 -9.40
C ALA A 128 2.55 6.17 -9.45
N PHE A 129 2.06 5.60 -8.35
CA PHE A 129 1.59 4.21 -8.32
C PHE A 129 0.42 3.96 -9.29
N ALA A 130 -0.42 4.99 -9.52
CA ALA A 130 -1.46 4.98 -10.55
C ALA A 130 -0.91 4.65 -11.95
N GLU A 131 0.29 5.13 -12.30
CA GLU A 131 0.90 4.86 -13.61
C GLU A 131 1.30 3.40 -13.76
N LEU A 132 1.79 2.76 -12.69
CA LEU A 132 2.03 1.32 -12.68
C LEU A 132 0.73 0.55 -12.88
N LEU A 133 -0.31 0.89 -12.12
CA LEU A 133 -1.61 0.21 -12.21
C LEU A 133 -2.24 0.34 -13.61
N GLU A 134 -2.12 1.52 -14.22
CA GLU A 134 -2.62 1.76 -15.58
C GLU A 134 -1.79 1.08 -16.66
N ALA A 135 -0.46 1.17 -16.60
CA ALA A 135 0.43 0.61 -17.60
C ALA A 135 0.38 -0.92 -17.64
N GLU A 136 0.17 -1.55 -16.49
CA GLU A 136 0.23 -3.01 -16.33
C GLU A 136 -1.17 -3.66 -16.24
N ASP A 137 -2.23 -2.86 -16.39
CA ASP A 137 -3.64 -3.25 -16.23
C ASP A 137 -3.93 -3.99 -14.91
N LEU A 138 -3.44 -3.41 -13.82
CA LEU A 138 -3.50 -3.97 -12.48
C LEU A 138 -4.46 -3.20 -11.57
N TYR A 139 -4.95 -3.91 -10.57
CA TYR A 139 -5.91 -3.39 -9.61
C TYR A 139 -5.52 -3.76 -8.18
N VAL A 140 -5.78 -2.86 -7.23
CA VAL A 140 -5.69 -3.14 -5.79
C VAL A 140 -6.91 -3.98 -5.38
N PRO A 141 -6.73 -5.20 -4.85
CA PRO A 141 -7.81 -6.09 -4.47
C PRO A 141 -8.32 -5.74 -3.06
N ALA A 142 -9.16 -4.71 -2.93
CA ALA A 142 -9.62 -4.28 -1.61
C ALA A 142 -10.34 -5.36 -0.78
N PRO A 143 -11.07 -6.35 -1.34
CA PRO A 143 -11.65 -7.45 -0.56
C PRO A 143 -10.61 -8.33 0.16
N GLU A 144 -9.38 -8.40 -0.34
CA GLU A 144 -8.29 -9.16 0.27
C GLU A 144 -7.55 -8.34 1.35
N ILE A 145 -7.86 -7.03 1.47
CA ILE A 145 -7.26 -6.11 2.44
C ILE A 145 -8.32 -5.74 3.48
N VAL A 146 -8.27 -6.42 4.63
CA VAL A 146 -9.22 -6.23 5.72
C VAL A 146 -8.78 -5.07 6.63
N TYR A 147 -9.64 -4.05 6.74
CA TYR A 147 -9.53 -3.01 7.78
C TYR A 147 -10.22 -3.49 9.07
N TYR A 148 -9.56 -3.32 10.21
CA TYR A 148 -10.02 -3.75 11.53
C TYR A 148 -9.67 -2.75 12.63
#